data_AF-A0A7C2QVG3-F1
#
_entry.id   AF-A0A7C2QVG3-F1
#
_cell.length_a   1.000
_cell.length_b   1.000
_cell.length_c   1.000
_cell.angle_alpha   90.00
_cell.angle_beta   90.00
_cell.angle_gamma   90.00
#
_symmetry.space_group_name_H-M   'P 1'
#
loop_
_entity.id
_entity.type
_entity.pdbx_description
1 polymer ?
#
loop_
_entity_poly.entity_id
_entity_poly.type
_entity_poly.pdbx_seq_one_letter_code
_entity_poly.pdbx_strand_id
1 'polypeptide(L)'
;MNFSGQIRHLWITVLITAGILVLNQSCESVLFIELEEAERLIVVNGTISSDSTVRIQVSRTRHILDNAPVNPLEQAEARLFRNGILIGTLSHTARGYYVFEEHIPVIGDAYRIEVENAGYPTVTANCVIPGPVQIAALDTAVVKMDAGSGPYYWYGDMSLLQFDLTLQDPPGEVNYYLLNAMADRSSTRWRDTTVIIVDSIYYGGQWNYYPRDSTYAVGDVVRYTSQPHIYSSDIIVETLTNGGVLFSDRLIDGKSYSFRGTILSQSLESADSALVSFRLHSISESYYRYLKSRQEHYDSRDNYLAVPVIVYSNIESGTGFFGGYSTDEYTITTFIPEFYDYWYYEVY
;
A
#
# COMPACT_ATOMS: atom_id res chain seq x y z
N MET A 1 -30.50 62.20 -28.81
CA MET A 1 -29.41 61.20 -28.72
C MET A 1 -28.58 61.51 -27.47
N ASN A 2 -28.63 60.63 -26.47
CA ASN A 2 -28.13 60.90 -25.12
C ASN A 2 -26.63 60.49 -25.02
N PHE A 3 -25.74 61.33 -25.55
CA PHE A 3 -24.30 61.04 -25.67
C PHE A 3 -23.55 60.96 -24.32
N SER A 4 -24.09 61.55 -23.25
CA SER A 4 -23.39 61.60 -21.95
C SER A 4 -23.38 60.26 -21.19
N GLY A 5 -24.41 59.44 -21.36
CA GLY A 5 -24.51 58.11 -20.72
C GLY A 5 -23.55 57.09 -21.33
N GLN A 6 -23.39 57.09 -22.66
CA GLN A 6 -22.50 56.15 -23.35
C GLN A 6 -21.02 56.40 -23.04
N ILE A 7 -20.60 57.66 -22.91
CA ILE A 7 -19.22 58.01 -22.56
C ILE A 7 -18.90 57.52 -21.14
N ARG A 8 -19.83 57.69 -20.19
CA ARG A 8 -19.64 57.28 -18.79
C ARG A 8 -19.57 55.75 -18.65
N HIS A 9 -20.36 55.00 -19.42
CA HIS A 9 -20.24 53.54 -19.48
C HIS A 9 -18.91 53.10 -20.12
N LEU A 10 -18.44 53.77 -21.17
CA LEU A 10 -17.16 53.46 -21.81
C LEU A 10 -15.98 53.60 -20.82
N TRP A 11 -15.96 54.67 -20.02
CA TRP A 11 -14.91 54.89 -19.00
C TRP A 11 -14.95 53.86 -17.86
N ILE A 12 -16.15 53.46 -17.42
CA ILE A 12 -16.31 52.42 -16.40
C ILE A 12 -15.83 51.07 -16.96
N THR A 13 -16.18 50.74 -18.21
CA THR A 13 -15.70 49.51 -18.84
C THR A 13 -14.19 49.51 -18.98
N VAL A 14 -13.57 50.62 -19.41
CA VAL A 14 -12.11 50.78 -19.52
C VAL A 14 -11.40 50.66 -18.16
N LEU A 15 -11.97 51.21 -17.10
CA LEU A 15 -11.41 51.09 -15.74
C LEU A 15 -11.54 49.66 -15.20
N ILE A 16 -12.63 48.96 -15.52
CA ILE A 16 -12.82 47.55 -15.14
C ILE A 16 -11.86 46.65 -15.93
N THR A 17 -11.70 46.84 -17.24
CA THR A 17 -10.71 46.06 -18.03
C THR A 17 -9.28 46.37 -17.62
N ALA A 18 -8.95 47.62 -17.29
CA ALA A 18 -7.63 47.96 -16.76
C ALA A 18 -7.38 47.34 -15.37
N GLY A 19 -8.39 47.33 -14.49
CA GLY A 19 -8.32 46.67 -13.19
C GLY A 19 -8.15 45.14 -13.30
N ILE A 20 -8.85 44.50 -14.23
CA ILE A 20 -8.71 43.06 -14.51
C ILE A 20 -7.33 42.75 -15.12
N LEU A 21 -6.76 43.63 -15.95
CA LEU A 21 -5.41 43.44 -16.50
C LEU A 21 -4.32 43.48 -15.41
N VAL A 22 -4.49 44.31 -14.38
CA VAL A 22 -3.53 44.43 -13.27
C VAL A 22 -3.61 43.24 -12.30
N LEU A 23 -4.79 42.62 -12.16
CA LEU A 23 -5.00 41.42 -11.32
C LEU A 23 -4.43 40.13 -11.94
N ASN A 24 -4.01 40.14 -13.21
CA ASN A 24 -3.39 38.99 -13.89
C ASN A 24 -1.87 38.95 -13.78
N GLN A 25 -1.25 39.84 -13.00
CA GLN A 25 0.16 39.69 -12.62
C GLN A 25 0.27 38.65 -11.50
N SER A 26 0.08 37.38 -11.86
CA SER A 26 0.51 36.25 -11.05
C SER A 26 2.02 36.38 -10.90
N CYS A 27 2.50 36.73 -9.70
CA CYS A 27 3.91 36.63 -9.37
C CYS A 27 4.31 35.16 -9.40
N GLU A 28 4.71 34.67 -10.57
CA GLU A 28 5.38 33.38 -10.66
C GLU A 28 6.79 33.54 -10.08
N SER A 29 7.00 33.05 -8.87
CA SER A 29 8.35 32.83 -8.37
C SER A 29 8.94 31.63 -9.11
N VAL A 30 9.68 31.90 -10.18
CA VAL A 30 10.45 30.87 -10.87
C VAL A 30 11.59 30.44 -9.96
N LEU A 31 11.42 29.30 -9.29
CA LEU A 31 12.48 28.64 -8.53
C LEU A 31 13.44 28.01 -9.54
N PHE A 32 14.52 28.71 -9.86
CA PHE A 32 15.64 28.11 -10.60
C PHE A 32 16.35 27.14 -9.66
N ILE A 33 15.98 25.86 -9.70
CA ILE A 33 16.76 24.80 -9.06
C ILE A 33 17.93 24.50 -9.98
N GLU A 34 19.09 25.09 -9.70
CA GLU A 34 20.36 24.56 -10.23
C GLU A 34 20.56 23.19 -9.61
N LEU A 35 20.22 22.14 -10.37
CA LEU A 35 20.51 20.77 -9.99
C LEU A 35 22.01 20.56 -10.20
N GLU A 36 22.81 20.82 -9.16
CA GLU A 36 24.10 20.18 -9.04
C GLU A 36 23.90 18.67 -9.24
N GLU A 37 24.85 18.00 -9.89
CA GLU A 37 24.78 16.55 -10.14
C GLU A 37 24.69 15.86 -8.78
N ALA A 38 23.45 15.56 -8.35
CA ALA A 38 23.19 15.08 -7.00
C ALA A 38 24.01 13.82 -6.78
N GLU A 39 24.82 13.81 -5.70
CA GLU A 39 25.65 12.66 -5.37
C GLU A 39 24.78 11.39 -5.37
N ARG A 40 25.26 10.35 -6.05
CA ARG A 40 24.56 9.07 -6.09
C ARG A 40 24.71 8.44 -4.71
N LEU A 41 23.60 8.29 -4.00
CA LEU A 41 23.58 7.72 -2.65
C LEU A 41 23.25 6.24 -2.71
N ILE A 42 23.82 5.45 -1.78
CA ILE A 42 23.30 4.10 -1.49
C ILE A 42 21.90 4.25 -0.89
N VAL A 43 20.98 3.43 -1.38
CA VAL A 43 19.63 3.30 -0.87
C VAL A 43 19.51 1.94 -0.18
N VAL A 44 19.21 1.92 1.12
CA VAL A 44 18.94 0.69 1.88
C VAL A 44 17.49 0.70 2.31
N ASN A 45 16.72 -0.31 1.93
CA ASN A 45 15.33 -0.50 2.38
C ASN A 45 15.17 -1.88 3.00
N GLY A 46 14.70 -1.95 4.24
CA GLY A 46 14.47 -3.22 4.91
C GLY A 46 13.69 -3.10 6.20
N THR A 47 12.99 -4.18 6.52
CA THR A 47 12.33 -4.36 7.81
C THR A 47 12.76 -5.71 8.36
N ILE A 48 13.01 -5.77 9.67
CA ILE A 48 13.35 -7.01 10.37
C ILE A 48 12.29 -7.31 11.43
N SER A 49 12.05 -8.58 11.68
CA SER A 49 11.06 -9.04 12.65
C SER A 49 11.50 -10.33 13.33
N SER A 50 10.87 -10.67 14.44
CA SER A 50 11.18 -11.91 15.17
C SER A 50 10.53 -13.17 14.60
N ASP A 51 9.77 -13.05 13.52
CA ASP A 51 9.05 -14.16 12.86
C ASP A 51 9.68 -14.56 11.50
N SER A 52 10.71 -13.84 11.04
CA SER A 52 11.33 -14.08 9.74
C SER A 52 12.83 -13.77 9.73
N THR A 53 13.54 -14.36 8.77
CA THR A 53 14.97 -14.08 8.57
C THR A 53 15.21 -12.69 8.03
N VAL A 54 16.38 -12.11 8.29
CA VAL A 54 16.71 -10.75 7.84
C VAL A 54 16.81 -10.67 6.32
N ARG A 55 16.10 -9.70 5.74
CA ARG A 55 16.16 -9.37 4.32
C ARG A 55 16.15 -7.85 4.13
N ILE A 56 17.09 -7.34 3.36
CA ILE A 56 17.15 -5.93 2.94
C ILE A 56 17.30 -5.84 1.42
N GLN A 57 16.96 -4.68 0.87
CA GLN A 57 17.26 -4.34 -0.52
C GLN A 57 18.26 -3.17 -0.55
N VAL A 58 19.33 -3.34 -1.33
CA VAL A 58 20.37 -2.34 -1.54
C VAL A 58 20.33 -1.89 -3.01
N SER A 59 20.21 -0.59 -3.21
CA SER A 59 20.16 0.04 -4.53
C SER A 59 20.86 1.40 -4.48
N ARG A 60 20.77 2.20 -5.53
CA ARG A 60 21.27 3.59 -5.55
C ARG A 60 20.22 4.58 -6.02
N THR A 61 20.36 5.84 -5.61
CA THR A 61 19.51 6.92 -6.09
C THR A 61 19.60 7.08 -7.60
N ARG A 62 18.51 7.58 -8.18
CA ARG A 62 18.40 7.89 -9.61
C ARG A 62 18.61 9.37 -9.84
N HIS A 63 19.07 9.71 -11.03
CA HIS A 63 18.99 11.08 -11.50
C HIS A 63 17.52 11.45 -11.72
N ILE A 64 17.13 12.69 -11.46
CA ILE A 64 15.72 13.15 -11.55
C ILE A 64 15.11 12.98 -12.96
N LEU A 65 15.97 12.95 -13.99
CA LEU A 65 15.58 12.77 -15.40
C LEU A 65 15.60 11.31 -15.86
N ASP A 66 16.09 10.39 -15.02
CA ASP A 66 16.14 8.98 -15.36
C ASP A 66 14.74 8.38 -15.22
N ASN A 67 14.28 7.59 -16.19
CA ASN A 67 13.00 6.86 -16.19
C ASN A 67 13.18 5.33 -16.06
N ALA A 68 14.41 4.84 -15.87
CA ALA A 68 14.74 3.42 -15.74
C ALA A 68 14.20 2.77 -14.44
N PRO A 69 14.18 1.44 -14.31
CA PRO A 69 13.87 0.76 -13.05
C PRO A 69 14.82 1.15 -11.89
N VAL A 70 14.50 0.71 -10.67
CA VAL A 70 15.43 0.79 -9.52
C VAL A 70 16.78 0.19 -9.92
N ASN A 71 17.87 0.87 -9.59
CA ASN A 71 19.23 0.43 -9.90
C ASN A 71 19.79 -0.37 -8.72
N PRO A 72 19.74 -1.72 -8.71
CA PRO A 72 20.25 -2.52 -7.60
C PRO A 72 21.78 -2.43 -7.52
N LEU A 73 22.32 -2.56 -6.31
CA LEU A 73 23.76 -2.73 -6.08
C LEU A 73 24.02 -4.19 -5.75
N GLU A 74 24.44 -4.98 -6.75
CA GLU A 74 24.60 -6.44 -6.65
C GLU A 74 25.97 -6.87 -6.07
N GLN A 75 26.87 -5.91 -5.80
CA GLN A 75 28.24 -6.15 -5.29
C GLN A 75 28.50 -5.44 -3.95
N ALA A 76 27.44 -5.09 -3.22
CA ALA A 76 27.55 -4.49 -1.91
C ALA A 76 27.90 -5.53 -0.84
N GLU A 77 28.62 -5.12 0.19
CA GLU A 77 28.84 -5.90 1.41
C GLU A 77 27.92 -5.37 2.51
N ALA A 78 26.94 -6.18 2.93
CA ALA A 78 25.98 -5.81 3.96
C ALA A 78 26.24 -6.60 5.25
N ARG A 79 26.61 -5.91 6.33
CA ARG A 79 26.96 -6.47 7.63
C ARG A 79 25.89 -6.14 8.66
N LEU A 80 25.45 -7.14 9.43
CA LEU A 80 24.45 -7.00 10.48
C LEU A 80 25.09 -7.09 11.85
N PHE A 81 24.75 -6.14 12.73
CA PHE A 81 25.18 -6.11 14.11
C PHE A 81 23.96 -6.22 15.04
N ARG A 82 24.11 -6.90 16.17
CA ARG A 82 23.14 -7.01 17.25
C ARG A 82 23.79 -6.50 18.53
N ASN A 83 23.17 -5.53 19.20
CA ASN A 83 23.68 -4.91 20.43
C ASN A 83 25.16 -4.48 20.32
N GLY A 84 25.56 -3.97 19.14
CA GLY A 84 26.92 -3.51 18.84
C GLY A 84 27.91 -4.60 18.38
N ILE A 85 27.52 -5.88 18.39
CA ILE A 85 28.38 -7.01 18.01
C ILE A 85 28.03 -7.44 16.58
N LEU A 86 29.04 -7.60 15.72
CA LEU A 86 28.86 -8.13 14.36
C LEU A 86 28.37 -9.59 14.46
N ILE A 87 27.19 -9.87 13.91
CA ILE A 87 26.61 -11.22 13.89
C ILE A 87 26.79 -11.93 12.55
N GLY A 88 26.97 -11.19 11.46
CA GLY A 88 27.28 -11.79 10.17
C GLY A 88 27.16 -10.83 8.99
N THR A 89 27.46 -11.35 7.80
CA THR A 89 27.33 -10.66 6.52
C THR A 89 26.19 -11.30 5.74
N LEU A 90 25.27 -10.49 5.23
CA LEU A 90 24.15 -10.94 4.42
C LEU A 90 24.65 -11.41 3.04
N SER A 91 24.06 -12.49 2.54
CA SER A 91 24.34 -13.02 1.21
C SER A 91 23.47 -12.33 0.16
N HIS A 92 24.10 -11.85 -0.91
CA HIS A 92 23.39 -11.36 -2.09
C HIS A 92 22.58 -12.47 -2.74
N THR A 93 21.37 -12.13 -3.19
CA THR A 93 20.47 -13.03 -3.93
C THR A 93 20.24 -12.54 -5.36
N ALA A 94 19.20 -11.73 -5.59
CA ALA A 94 18.92 -11.13 -6.90
C ALA A 94 18.21 -9.79 -6.71
N ARG A 95 18.34 -8.87 -7.69
CA ARG A 95 17.62 -7.58 -7.72
C ARG A 95 17.93 -6.69 -6.51
N GLY A 96 19.18 -6.73 -6.04
CA GLY A 96 19.67 -5.98 -4.89
C GLY A 96 19.23 -6.53 -3.55
N TYR A 97 18.63 -7.73 -3.49
CA TYR A 97 18.24 -8.32 -2.20
C TYR A 97 19.42 -9.03 -1.53
N TYR A 98 19.61 -8.73 -0.26
CA TYR A 98 20.58 -9.37 0.63
C TYR A 98 19.83 -10.03 1.78
N VAL A 99 20.18 -11.28 2.09
CA VAL A 99 19.48 -12.11 3.08
C VAL A 99 20.46 -12.72 4.06
N PHE A 100 20.07 -12.81 5.33
CA PHE A 100 20.78 -13.59 6.33
C PHE A 100 19.85 -14.68 6.88
N GLU A 101 19.89 -15.85 6.25
CA GLU A 101 18.97 -16.96 6.53
C GLU A 101 19.19 -17.63 7.90
N GLU A 102 20.41 -17.52 8.44
CA GLU A 102 20.80 -18.18 9.69
C GLU A 102 20.42 -17.38 10.95
N HIS A 103 19.85 -16.18 10.79
CA HIS A 103 19.52 -15.30 11.91
C HIS A 103 18.06 -14.85 11.88
N ILE A 104 17.33 -15.25 12.92
CA ILE A 104 16.01 -14.70 13.24
C ILE A 104 16.23 -13.62 14.31
N PRO A 105 15.87 -12.36 14.02
CA PRO A 105 15.94 -11.28 14.98
C PRO A 105 15.16 -11.52 16.27
N VAL A 106 15.53 -10.80 17.33
CA VAL A 106 15.02 -11.02 18.69
C VAL A 106 14.37 -9.74 19.19
N ILE A 107 13.18 -9.89 19.79
CA ILE A 107 12.41 -8.80 20.41
C ILE A 107 13.24 -8.10 21.49
N GLY A 108 13.19 -6.77 21.51
CA GLY A 108 13.88 -5.91 22.47
C GLY A 108 15.32 -5.57 22.10
N ASP A 109 15.95 -6.30 21.17
CA ASP A 109 17.34 -6.04 20.79
C ASP A 109 17.49 -4.90 19.78
N ALA A 110 18.63 -4.23 19.86
CA ALA A 110 19.06 -3.23 18.90
C ALA A 110 19.84 -3.88 17.76
N TYR A 111 19.47 -3.53 16.52
CA TYR A 111 20.13 -3.98 15.31
C TYR A 111 20.70 -2.80 14.54
N ARG A 112 21.88 -3.01 13.95
CA ARG A 112 22.50 -2.07 13.03
C ARG A 112 22.85 -2.77 11.73
N ILE A 113 22.49 -2.18 10.60
CA ILE A 113 22.98 -2.58 9.29
C ILE A 113 24.09 -1.62 8.86
N GLU A 114 25.16 -2.17 8.30
CA GLU A 114 26.25 -1.43 7.67
C GLU A 114 26.39 -1.95 6.23
N VAL A 115 26.36 -1.06 5.24
CA VAL A 115 26.42 -1.44 3.83
C VAL A 115 27.54 -0.66 3.15
N GLU A 116 28.40 -1.39 2.47
CA GLU A 116 29.53 -0.84 1.72
C GLU A 116 29.44 -1.26 0.26
N ASN A 117 29.77 -0.34 -0.64
CA ASN A 117 29.87 -0.65 -2.06
C ASN A 117 30.91 0.28 -2.69
N ALA A 118 31.72 -0.24 -3.62
CA ALA A 118 32.82 0.50 -4.22
C ALA A 118 32.32 1.81 -4.89
N GLY A 119 32.95 2.93 -4.56
CA GLY A 119 32.61 4.25 -5.10
C GLY A 119 31.53 5.01 -4.33
N TYR A 120 31.11 4.51 -3.16
CA TYR A 120 30.14 5.15 -2.28
C TYR A 120 30.67 5.22 -0.84
N PRO A 121 30.25 6.21 -0.03
CA PRO A 121 30.50 6.16 1.40
C PRO A 121 29.79 4.95 2.03
N THR A 122 30.40 4.38 3.07
CA THR A 122 29.76 3.38 3.93
C THR A 122 28.50 3.98 4.54
N VAL A 123 27.37 3.26 4.46
CA VAL A 123 26.10 3.68 5.04
C VAL A 123 25.73 2.82 6.22
N THR A 124 25.10 3.42 7.23
CA THR A 124 24.65 2.69 8.42
C THR A 124 23.23 3.06 8.80
N ALA A 125 22.52 2.15 9.45
CA ALA A 125 21.23 2.45 10.05
C ALA A 125 20.94 1.54 11.23
N ASN A 126 20.16 2.06 12.17
CA ASN A 126 19.83 1.38 13.42
C ASN A 126 18.32 1.20 13.54
N CYS A 127 17.89 0.09 14.14
CA CYS A 127 16.52 -0.12 14.57
C CYS A 127 16.46 -0.99 15.84
N VAL A 128 15.29 -1.03 16.47
CA VAL A 128 14.97 -1.92 17.58
C VAL A 128 13.75 -2.73 17.19
N ILE A 129 13.66 -3.98 17.63
CA ILE A 129 12.45 -4.77 17.47
C ILE A 129 11.56 -4.54 18.69
N PRO A 130 10.42 -3.85 18.54
CA PRO A 130 9.52 -3.60 19.67
C PRO A 130 8.91 -4.91 20.18
N GLY A 131 8.37 -4.89 21.40
CA GLY A 131 7.56 -5.97 21.93
C GLY A 131 6.18 -6.03 21.26
N PRO A 132 5.63 -7.23 20.98
CA PRO A 132 4.29 -7.33 20.41
C PRO A 132 3.24 -6.94 21.45
N VAL A 133 2.25 -6.19 21.02
CA VAL A 133 1.04 -5.94 21.81
C VAL A 133 -0.04 -6.92 21.37
N GLN A 134 -0.59 -7.64 22.34
CA GLN A 134 -1.58 -8.69 22.08
C GLN A 134 -2.95 -8.09 21.72
N ILE A 135 -3.60 -8.72 20.75
CA ILE A 135 -5.01 -8.52 20.44
C ILE A 135 -5.81 -9.23 21.54
N ALA A 136 -6.37 -8.44 22.46
CA ALA A 136 -7.08 -8.95 23.63
C ALA A 136 -8.47 -9.52 23.28
N ALA A 137 -9.14 -8.92 22.30
CA ALA A 137 -10.43 -9.38 21.81
C ALA A 137 -10.70 -8.90 20.38
N LEU A 138 -11.54 -9.64 19.67
CA LEU A 138 -12.06 -9.27 18.35
C LEU A 138 -13.55 -9.59 18.32
N ASP A 139 -14.38 -8.57 18.10
CA ASP A 139 -15.80 -8.73 17.78
C ASP A 139 -16.05 -8.36 16.33
N THR A 140 -16.97 -9.06 15.67
CA THR A 140 -17.26 -8.84 14.25
C THR A 140 -18.74 -8.90 13.95
N ALA A 141 -19.18 -8.03 13.05
CA ALA A 141 -20.54 -8.02 12.54
C ALA A 141 -20.55 -7.76 11.03
N VAL A 142 -21.51 -8.35 10.33
CA VAL A 142 -21.79 -7.99 8.93
C VAL A 142 -22.77 -6.82 8.94
N VAL A 143 -22.37 -5.71 8.32
CA VAL A 143 -23.19 -4.50 8.18
C VAL A 143 -23.50 -4.30 6.71
N LYS A 144 -24.77 -4.08 6.37
CA LYS A 144 -25.19 -3.67 5.03
C LYS A 144 -25.31 -2.15 4.98
N MET A 145 -24.66 -1.54 4.01
CA MET A 145 -24.81 -0.13 3.69
C MET A 145 -25.61 -0.01 2.41
N ASP A 146 -26.70 0.76 2.46
CA ASP A 146 -27.40 1.19 1.26
C ASP A 146 -26.45 2.10 0.46
N ALA A 147 -26.02 1.63 -0.71
CA ALA A 147 -25.09 2.37 -1.55
C ALA A 147 -25.71 3.66 -2.13
N GLY A 148 -27.02 3.86 -1.98
CA GLY A 148 -27.74 4.96 -2.61
C GLY A 148 -27.73 4.86 -4.14
N SER A 149 -28.62 5.61 -4.79
CA SER A 149 -28.72 5.65 -6.25
C SER A 149 -27.59 6.51 -6.85
N GLY A 150 -26.38 5.95 -6.96
CA GLY A 150 -25.28 6.54 -7.72
C GLY A 150 -25.54 6.50 -9.24
N PRO A 151 -25.04 7.48 -10.03
CA PRO A 151 -25.26 7.47 -11.46
C PRO A 151 -24.41 6.37 -12.11
N TYR A 152 -25.10 5.33 -12.57
CA TYR A 152 -24.63 4.25 -13.45
C TYR A 152 -23.57 3.29 -12.82
N TYR A 153 -24.00 2.04 -12.64
CA TYR A 153 -23.23 0.80 -12.34
C TYR A 153 -23.08 0.28 -10.90
N TRP A 154 -23.52 0.99 -9.85
CA TRP A 154 -23.52 0.43 -8.48
C TRP A 154 -24.94 0.33 -7.91
N TYR A 155 -25.75 -0.58 -8.47
CA TYR A 155 -27.04 -0.95 -7.90
C TYR A 155 -26.83 -2.14 -6.96
N GLY A 156 -26.93 -1.93 -5.65
CA GLY A 156 -26.94 -3.00 -4.64
C GLY A 156 -26.47 -2.56 -3.25
N ASP A 157 -26.98 -3.23 -2.21
CA ASP A 157 -26.48 -3.09 -0.85
C ASP A 157 -25.00 -3.51 -0.79
N MET A 158 -24.14 -2.67 -0.23
CA MET A 158 -22.74 -3.03 0.04
C MET A 158 -22.66 -3.73 1.39
N SER A 159 -22.15 -4.97 1.42
CA SER A 159 -21.89 -5.66 2.68
C SER A 159 -20.47 -5.39 3.17
N LEU A 160 -20.33 -5.02 4.43
CA LEU A 160 -19.06 -4.79 5.12
C LEU A 160 -18.90 -5.77 6.28
N LEU A 161 -17.71 -6.31 6.46
CA LEU A 161 -17.29 -6.88 7.73
C LEU A 161 -16.85 -5.71 8.62
N GLN A 162 -17.68 -5.31 9.57
CA GLN A 162 -17.27 -4.42 10.65
C GLN A 162 -16.61 -5.24 11.75
N PHE A 163 -15.52 -4.72 12.32
CA PHE A 163 -14.84 -5.33 13.45
C PHE A 163 -14.50 -4.29 14.51
N ASP A 164 -14.48 -4.75 15.76
CA ASP A 164 -13.99 -4.04 16.93
C ASP A 164 -12.82 -4.86 17.51
N LEU A 165 -11.59 -4.37 17.29
CA LEU A 165 -10.36 -5.01 17.74
C LEU A 165 -9.86 -4.33 19.02
N THR A 166 -9.85 -5.07 20.12
CA THR A 166 -9.39 -4.57 21.42
C THR A 166 -7.92 -4.91 21.64
N LEU A 167 -7.11 -3.91 21.96
CA LEU A 167 -5.72 -4.05 22.41
C LEU A 167 -5.53 -3.42 23.79
N GLN A 168 -4.44 -3.78 24.46
CA GLN A 168 -4.00 -3.18 25.72
C GLN A 168 -2.62 -2.55 25.52
N ASP A 169 -2.57 -1.23 25.45
CA ASP A 169 -1.31 -0.51 25.30
C ASP A 169 -0.48 -0.58 26.60
N PRO A 170 0.83 -0.91 26.54
CA PRO A 170 1.73 -0.89 27.69
C PRO A 170 1.98 0.55 28.19
N PRO A 171 1.77 0.85 29.48
CA PRO A 171 1.89 2.21 30.00
C PRO A 171 3.35 2.69 30.06
N GLY A 172 3.57 3.95 29.69
CA GLY A 172 4.85 4.64 29.93
C GLY A 172 5.95 4.34 28.89
N GLU A 173 5.58 3.73 27.78
CA GLU A 173 6.41 3.56 26.58
C GLU A 173 5.73 4.28 25.41
N VAL A 174 6.51 4.81 24.45
CA VAL A 174 5.92 5.39 23.23
C VAL A 174 5.83 4.31 22.17
N ASN A 175 4.61 3.92 21.84
CA ASN A 175 4.30 2.81 20.94
C ASN A 175 3.71 3.28 19.61
N TYR A 176 4.08 2.56 18.55
CA TYR A 176 3.58 2.78 17.21
C TYR A 176 3.03 1.48 16.64
N TYR A 177 1.92 1.59 15.92
CA TYR A 177 1.17 0.44 15.45
C TYR A 177 0.85 0.53 13.96
N LEU A 178 0.93 -0.62 13.29
CA LEU A 178 0.37 -0.85 11.96
C LEU A 178 -0.63 -2.01 12.05
N LEU A 179 -1.90 -1.73 11.79
CA LEU A 179 -2.96 -2.73 11.74
C LEU A 179 -3.29 -3.09 10.30
N ASN A 180 -3.23 -4.37 9.96
CA ASN A 180 -3.72 -4.88 8.68
C ASN A 180 -4.51 -6.18 8.85
N ALA A 181 -5.03 -6.67 7.72
CA ALA A 181 -5.67 -7.97 7.66
C ALA A 181 -5.13 -8.77 6.47
N MET A 182 -5.07 -10.09 6.61
CA MET A 182 -4.89 -11.02 5.51
C MET A 182 -6.12 -11.91 5.39
N ALA A 183 -6.56 -12.19 4.17
CA ALA A 183 -7.73 -13.02 3.92
C ALA A 183 -7.45 -14.06 2.84
N ASP A 184 -7.86 -15.30 3.12
CA ASP A 184 -8.00 -16.33 2.10
C ASP A 184 -9.13 -15.94 1.13
N ARG A 185 -8.83 -16.01 -0.16
CA ARG A 185 -9.78 -15.72 -1.23
C ARG A 185 -9.79 -16.84 -2.25
N SER A 186 -10.88 -16.86 -3.01
CA SER A 186 -11.02 -17.74 -4.16
C SER A 186 -11.39 -16.93 -5.40
N SER A 187 -10.99 -17.41 -6.56
CA SER A 187 -11.43 -16.90 -7.86
C SER A 187 -11.76 -18.06 -8.80
N THR A 188 -12.71 -17.86 -9.71
CA THR A 188 -12.99 -18.82 -10.77
C THR A 188 -12.04 -18.57 -11.94
N ARG A 189 -11.38 -19.61 -12.43
CA ARG A 189 -10.73 -19.59 -13.73
C ARG A 189 -11.52 -20.43 -14.71
N TRP A 190 -12.07 -19.76 -15.72
CA TRP A 190 -12.77 -20.43 -16.81
C TRP A 190 -11.78 -21.11 -17.74
N ARG A 191 -12.03 -22.40 -18.02
CA ARG A 191 -11.38 -23.10 -19.12
C ARG A 191 -12.27 -23.05 -20.34
N ASP A 192 -11.68 -22.69 -21.47
CA ASP A 192 -12.33 -22.90 -22.75
C ASP A 192 -12.43 -24.40 -23.01
N THR A 193 -13.65 -24.92 -23.02
CA THR A 193 -13.93 -26.33 -23.33
C THR A 193 -14.62 -26.49 -24.68
N THR A 194 -14.57 -25.46 -25.52
CA THR A 194 -15.28 -25.45 -26.81
C THR A 194 -14.92 -26.68 -27.63
N VAL A 195 -15.91 -27.55 -27.82
CA VAL A 195 -15.83 -28.68 -28.73
C VAL A 195 -16.40 -28.23 -30.05
N ILE A 196 -15.55 -28.20 -31.07
CA ILE A 196 -15.97 -27.94 -32.45
C ILE A 196 -16.42 -29.26 -33.06
N ILE A 197 -17.70 -29.38 -33.37
CA ILE A 197 -18.30 -30.51 -34.10
C ILE A 197 -18.51 -30.06 -35.54
N VAL A 198 -18.05 -30.84 -36.51
CA VAL A 198 -18.27 -30.54 -37.93
C VAL A 198 -19.26 -31.54 -38.50
N ASP A 199 -20.48 -31.08 -38.77
CA ASP A 199 -21.48 -31.85 -39.50
C ASP A 199 -21.26 -31.70 -41.00
N SER A 200 -21.61 -32.73 -41.79
CA SER A 200 -21.54 -32.67 -43.25
C SER A 200 -22.85 -33.10 -43.88
N ILE A 201 -23.31 -32.37 -44.90
CA ILE A 201 -24.44 -32.77 -45.76
C ILE A 201 -24.01 -32.76 -47.23
N TYR A 202 -24.42 -33.78 -47.97
CA TYR A 202 -24.21 -33.84 -49.41
C TYR A 202 -25.46 -33.34 -50.14
N TYR A 203 -25.35 -32.22 -50.86
CA TYR A 203 -26.45 -31.59 -51.56
C TYR A 203 -25.95 -30.89 -52.83
N GLY A 204 -26.68 -31.01 -53.94
CA GLY A 204 -26.33 -30.35 -55.21
C GLY A 204 -25.04 -30.85 -55.88
N GLY A 205 -24.56 -32.05 -55.54
CA GLY A 205 -23.31 -32.60 -56.08
C GLY A 205 -22.05 -32.16 -55.32
N GLN A 206 -22.18 -31.49 -54.18
CA GLN A 206 -21.07 -31.02 -53.36
C GLN A 206 -21.30 -31.34 -51.87
N TRP A 207 -20.20 -31.50 -51.13
CA TRP A 207 -20.21 -31.60 -49.67
C TRP A 207 -20.25 -30.21 -49.06
N ASN A 208 -21.20 -29.97 -48.16
CA ASN A 208 -21.29 -28.76 -47.36
C ASN A 208 -21.01 -29.14 -45.90
N TYR A 209 -20.15 -28.36 -45.22
CA TYR A 209 -19.73 -28.60 -43.85
C TYR A 209 -20.25 -27.50 -42.94
N TYR A 210 -20.76 -27.85 -41.76
CA TYR A 210 -21.30 -26.92 -40.78
C TYR A 210 -20.57 -27.11 -39.46
N PRO A 211 -19.73 -26.14 -39.05
CA PRO A 211 -19.19 -26.13 -37.71
C PRO A 211 -20.31 -25.80 -36.72
N ARG A 212 -20.40 -26.59 -35.66
CA ARG A 212 -21.22 -26.36 -34.48
C ARG A 212 -20.30 -26.38 -33.28
N ASP A 213 -20.27 -25.27 -32.55
CA ASP A 213 -19.50 -25.17 -31.34
C ASP A 213 -20.40 -25.46 -30.14
N SER A 214 -19.91 -26.30 -29.22
CA SER A 214 -20.54 -26.50 -27.91
C SER A 214 -19.53 -26.15 -26.83
N THR A 215 -19.84 -25.13 -26.04
CA THR A 215 -19.00 -24.68 -24.93
C THR A 215 -19.65 -25.10 -23.62
N TYR A 216 -18.91 -25.83 -22.78
CA TYR A 216 -19.30 -26.10 -21.40
C TYR A 216 -18.52 -25.16 -20.48
N ALA A 217 -19.20 -24.30 -19.73
CA ALA A 217 -18.53 -23.44 -18.75
C ALA A 217 -17.98 -24.32 -17.61
N VAL A 218 -16.69 -24.65 -17.67
CA VAL A 218 -15.98 -25.37 -16.59
C VAL A 218 -15.04 -24.37 -15.93
N GLY A 219 -15.32 -24.08 -14.66
CA GLY A 219 -14.51 -23.20 -13.82
C GLY A 219 -13.69 -24.01 -12.82
N ASP A 220 -12.39 -23.71 -12.71
CA ASP A 220 -11.58 -24.15 -11.56
C ASP A 220 -11.61 -23.09 -10.47
N VAL A 221 -11.75 -23.51 -9.21
CA VAL A 221 -11.56 -22.64 -8.05
C VAL A 221 -10.07 -22.51 -7.75
N VAL A 222 -9.52 -21.30 -7.88
CA VAL A 222 -8.16 -20.96 -7.50
C VAL A 222 -8.16 -20.19 -6.19
N ARG A 223 -7.45 -20.74 -5.19
CA ARG A 223 -7.30 -20.13 -3.87
C ARG A 223 -6.01 -19.31 -3.78
N TYR A 224 -6.07 -18.17 -3.11
CA TYR A 224 -4.92 -17.30 -2.88
C TYR A 224 -5.15 -16.44 -1.63
N THR A 225 -4.08 -15.95 -1.02
CA THR A 225 -4.15 -14.99 0.09
C THR A 225 -4.06 -13.56 -0.46
N SER A 226 -4.83 -12.64 0.12
CA SER A 226 -4.75 -11.22 -0.21
C SER A 226 -4.76 -10.36 1.05
N GLN A 227 -4.36 -9.11 0.92
CA GLN A 227 -4.40 -8.12 1.99
C GLN A 227 -5.56 -7.15 1.72
N PRO A 228 -6.77 -7.40 2.25
CA PRO A 228 -7.89 -6.48 2.08
C PRO A 228 -7.61 -5.12 2.73
N HIS A 229 -8.17 -4.07 2.15
CA HIS A 229 -8.10 -2.73 2.72
C HIS A 229 -9.03 -2.62 3.94
N ILE A 230 -8.47 -2.11 5.04
CA ILE A 230 -9.23 -1.70 6.23
C ILE A 230 -9.59 -0.22 6.07
N TYR A 231 -10.87 0.09 6.20
CA TYR A 231 -11.38 1.45 6.27
C TYR A 231 -11.76 1.77 7.71
N SER A 232 -11.47 2.98 8.16
CA SER A 232 -11.87 3.45 9.47
C SER A 232 -11.90 4.97 9.53
N SER A 233 -12.84 5.50 10.30
CA SER A 233 -12.91 6.90 10.71
C SER A 233 -12.61 7.06 12.21
N ASP A 234 -11.98 6.06 12.81
CA ASP A 234 -11.59 6.07 14.21
C ASP A 234 -10.59 7.22 14.48
N ILE A 235 -10.74 7.88 15.63
CA ILE A 235 -9.98 9.08 15.99
C ILE A 235 -8.48 8.82 16.15
N ILE A 236 -8.07 7.57 16.40
CA ILE A 236 -6.66 7.22 16.53
C ILE A 236 -5.97 7.05 15.18
N VAL A 237 -6.73 6.94 14.08
CA VAL A 237 -6.15 6.77 12.73
C VAL A 237 -5.37 8.03 12.36
N GLU A 238 -4.09 7.87 12.11
CA GLU A 238 -3.25 8.98 11.64
C GLU A 238 -3.02 8.94 10.13
N THR A 239 -2.98 7.73 9.55
CA THR A 239 -2.76 7.54 8.11
C THR A 239 -3.24 6.17 7.68
N LEU A 240 -3.81 6.09 6.47
CA LEU A 240 -4.09 4.84 5.79
C LEU A 240 -3.00 4.62 4.74
N THR A 241 -2.19 3.58 4.93
CA THR A 241 -1.15 3.21 3.96
C THR A 241 -1.65 2.04 3.10
N ASN A 242 -0.98 1.78 1.97
CA ASN A 242 -1.17 0.52 1.24
C ASN A 242 -0.90 -0.74 2.10
N GLY A 243 -0.15 -0.62 3.20
CA GLY A 243 0.19 -1.72 4.09
C GLY A 243 -0.73 -1.88 5.30
N GLY A 244 -1.72 -1.00 5.50
CA GLY A 244 -2.61 -1.01 6.66
C GLY A 244 -2.83 0.36 7.30
N VAL A 245 -3.54 0.36 8.42
CA VAL A 245 -3.87 1.53 9.25
C VAL A 245 -2.71 1.84 10.18
N LEU A 246 -2.19 3.06 10.10
CA LEU A 246 -1.07 3.54 10.91
C LEU A 246 -1.58 4.45 12.04
N PHE A 247 -1.16 4.18 13.28
CA PHE A 247 -1.49 5.01 14.44
C PHE A 247 -0.40 4.92 15.52
N SER A 248 -0.35 5.93 16.40
CA SER A 248 0.47 5.91 17.61
C SER A 248 -0.40 5.74 18.86
N ASP A 249 0.23 5.46 19.98
CA ASP A 249 -0.40 5.39 21.29
C ASP A 249 -0.82 6.75 21.89
N ARG A 250 -0.58 7.87 21.21
CA ARG A 250 -0.77 9.24 21.77
C ARG A 250 -2.14 9.48 22.41
N LEU A 251 -3.18 8.82 21.92
CA LEU A 251 -4.55 8.93 22.43
C LEU A 251 -4.95 7.78 23.37
N ILE A 252 -4.14 6.72 23.45
CA ILE A 252 -4.44 5.43 24.10
C ILE A 252 -3.36 4.94 25.07
N ASP A 253 -2.32 5.74 25.36
CA ASP A 253 -1.21 5.40 26.27
C ASP A 253 -1.70 4.77 27.58
N GLY A 254 -1.25 3.53 27.81
CA GLY A 254 -1.54 2.72 28.99
C GLY A 254 -2.99 2.23 29.11
N LYS A 255 -3.82 2.39 28.07
CA LYS A 255 -5.26 2.07 28.11
C LYS A 255 -5.58 0.84 27.28
N SER A 256 -6.65 0.15 27.70
CA SER A 256 -7.37 -0.74 26.79
C SER A 256 -8.14 0.09 25.79
N TYR A 257 -8.01 -0.23 24.51
CA TYR A 257 -8.68 0.50 23.42
C TYR A 257 -9.27 -0.48 22.41
N SER A 258 -10.51 -0.21 21.98
CA SER A 258 -11.20 -0.97 20.94
C SER A 258 -11.24 -0.15 19.66
N PHE A 259 -10.38 -0.51 18.70
CA PHE A 259 -10.32 0.08 17.37
C PHE A 259 -11.47 -0.45 16.51
N ARG A 260 -12.25 0.46 15.91
CA ARG A 260 -13.31 0.07 14.97
C ARG A 260 -12.84 0.22 13.53
N GLY A 261 -12.99 -0.84 12.75
CA GLY A 261 -12.71 -0.82 11.31
C GLY A 261 -13.76 -1.58 10.50
N THR A 262 -13.71 -1.39 9.18
CA THR A 262 -14.52 -2.14 8.22
C THR A 262 -13.66 -2.67 7.08
N ILE A 263 -14.04 -3.83 6.56
CA ILE A 263 -13.49 -4.44 5.36
C ILE A 263 -14.65 -4.69 4.39
N LEU A 264 -14.48 -4.35 3.12
CA LEU A 264 -15.46 -4.68 2.08
C LEU A 264 -15.62 -6.20 1.97
N SER A 265 -16.83 -6.73 2.09
CA SER A 265 -17.06 -8.19 2.07
C SER A 265 -16.59 -8.81 0.75
N GLN A 266 -16.70 -8.09 -0.37
CA GLN A 266 -16.16 -8.51 -1.67
C GLN A 266 -14.65 -8.78 -1.63
N SER A 267 -13.92 -8.17 -0.69
CA SER A 267 -12.48 -8.38 -0.52
C SER A 267 -12.16 -9.61 0.35
N LEU A 268 -13.19 -10.31 0.84
CA LEU A 268 -13.11 -11.47 1.72
C LEU A 268 -13.77 -12.72 1.10
N GLU A 269 -14.32 -12.60 -0.11
CA GLU A 269 -15.03 -13.69 -0.81
C GLU A 269 -14.11 -14.89 -1.08
N SER A 270 -14.60 -16.07 -0.72
CA SER A 270 -13.99 -17.37 -0.96
C SER A 270 -15.08 -18.37 -1.35
N ALA A 271 -14.70 -19.43 -2.06
CA ALA A 271 -15.64 -20.46 -2.52
C ALA A 271 -16.24 -21.26 -1.35
N ASP A 272 -15.55 -21.28 -0.20
CA ASP A 272 -15.94 -21.96 1.02
C ASP A 272 -15.75 -21.00 2.23
N SER A 273 -15.34 -21.53 3.38
CA SER A 273 -14.83 -20.71 4.48
C SER A 273 -13.54 -19.97 4.10
N ALA A 274 -13.42 -18.70 4.49
CA ALA A 274 -12.18 -17.93 4.40
C ALA A 274 -11.59 -17.72 5.80
N LEU A 275 -10.27 -17.93 5.94
CA LEU A 275 -9.55 -17.44 7.10
C LEU A 275 -9.27 -15.95 6.92
N VAL A 276 -9.59 -15.16 7.93
CA VAL A 276 -9.27 -13.72 8.00
C VAL A 276 -8.43 -13.50 9.24
N SER A 277 -7.18 -13.12 9.02
CA SER A 277 -6.16 -12.86 10.04
C SER A 277 -6.00 -11.36 10.23
N PHE A 278 -6.41 -10.84 11.38
CA PHE A 278 -6.11 -9.46 11.78
C PHE A 278 -4.73 -9.43 12.43
N ARG A 279 -3.85 -8.54 11.97
CA ARG A 279 -2.47 -8.44 12.46
C ARG A 279 -2.22 -7.06 13.03
N LEU A 280 -1.90 -7.02 14.31
CA LEU A 280 -1.42 -5.83 14.99
C LEU A 280 0.10 -5.88 15.03
N HIS A 281 0.75 -5.05 14.24
CA HIS A 281 2.19 -4.91 14.27
C HIS A 281 2.58 -3.79 15.25
N SER A 282 3.38 -4.13 16.27
CA SER A 282 4.18 -3.13 16.96
C SER A 282 5.38 -2.80 16.08
N ILE A 283 5.59 -1.52 15.75
CA ILE A 283 6.63 -1.10 14.81
C ILE A 283 7.60 -0.10 15.45
N SER A 284 8.87 -0.12 15.03
CA SER A 284 9.86 0.85 15.50
C SER A 284 9.49 2.27 15.06
N GLU A 285 9.94 3.27 15.82
CA GLU A 285 9.72 4.68 15.47
C GLU A 285 10.20 5.02 14.06
N SER A 286 11.36 4.50 13.65
CA SER A 286 11.89 4.67 12.29
C SER A 286 10.92 4.14 11.23
N TYR A 287 10.23 3.03 11.52
CA TYR A 287 9.27 2.43 10.59
C TYR A 287 8.00 3.25 10.51
N TYR A 288 7.47 3.67 11.65
CA TYR A 288 6.33 4.56 11.72
C TYR A 288 6.57 5.87 10.96
N ARG A 289 7.69 6.56 11.21
CA ARG A 289 8.04 7.83 10.54
C ARG A 289 8.22 7.65 9.03
N TYR A 290 8.83 6.54 8.60
CA TYR A 290 8.97 6.20 7.18
C TYR A 290 7.60 5.99 6.51
N LEU A 291 6.72 5.17 7.09
CA LEU A 291 5.40 4.89 6.54
C LEU A 291 4.55 6.17 6.43
N LYS A 292 4.56 7.00 7.48
CA LYS A 292 3.81 8.25 7.54
C LYS A 292 4.27 9.26 6.48
N SER A 293 5.55 9.62 6.49
CA SER A 293 6.10 10.59 5.51
C SER A 293 6.03 10.09 4.06
N ARG A 294 6.11 8.77 3.83
CA ARG A 294 5.92 8.19 2.50
C ARG A 294 4.47 8.31 2.03
N GLN A 295 3.50 8.08 2.91
CA GLN A 295 2.09 8.27 2.56
C GLN A 295 1.79 9.74 2.27
N GLU A 296 2.26 10.65 3.13
CA GLU A 296 2.16 12.10 2.92
C GLU A 296 2.78 12.53 1.57
N HIS A 297 3.91 11.94 1.19
CA HIS A 297 4.51 12.14 -0.13
C HIS A 297 3.58 11.70 -1.26
N TYR A 298 2.97 10.51 -1.18
CA TYR A 298 2.03 10.04 -2.19
C TYR A 298 0.78 10.92 -2.28
N ASP A 299 0.24 11.35 -1.15
CA ASP A 299 -0.96 12.20 -1.10
C ASP A 299 -0.68 13.61 -1.67
N SER A 300 0.56 14.10 -1.56
CA SER A 300 0.98 15.40 -2.11
C SER A 300 1.34 15.37 -3.59
N ARG A 301 1.65 14.19 -4.15
CA ARG A 301 2.30 14.03 -5.47
C ARG A 301 1.52 14.65 -6.63
N ASP A 302 0.20 14.53 -6.62
CA ASP A 302 -0.68 15.03 -7.68
C ASP A 302 -1.24 16.43 -7.38
N ASN A 303 -0.87 17.02 -6.24
CA ASN A 303 -1.28 18.36 -5.86
C ASN A 303 -0.21 19.39 -6.26
N TYR A 304 -0.44 20.07 -7.38
CA TYR A 304 0.48 21.08 -7.93
C TYR A 304 0.71 22.30 -7.02
N LEU A 305 -0.07 22.48 -5.96
CA LEU A 305 0.10 23.54 -4.96
C LEU A 305 0.72 23.03 -3.65
N ALA A 306 0.91 21.72 -3.50
CA ALA A 306 1.50 21.15 -2.30
C ALA A 306 3.02 21.36 -2.28
N VAL A 307 3.54 21.66 -1.09
CA VAL A 307 4.99 21.63 -0.85
C VAL A 307 5.45 20.17 -0.91
N PRO A 308 6.53 19.84 -1.64
CA PRO A 308 7.05 18.49 -1.69
C PRO A 308 7.35 17.94 -0.30
N VAL A 309 6.78 16.79 0.03
CA VAL A 309 7.08 16.09 1.29
C VAL A 309 8.36 15.27 1.12
N ILE A 310 9.32 15.52 2.01
CA ILE A 310 10.56 14.74 2.12
C ILE A 310 10.25 13.46 2.88
N VAL A 311 10.50 12.32 2.24
CA VAL A 311 10.34 11.01 2.89
C VAL A 311 11.44 10.83 3.94
N TYR A 312 11.04 10.41 5.13
CA TYR A 312 11.95 10.13 6.25
C TYR A 312 12.99 9.07 5.87
N SER A 313 14.22 9.27 6.32
CA SER A 313 15.33 8.32 6.20
C SER A 313 16.08 8.22 7.51
N ASN A 314 16.44 6.99 7.90
CA ASN A 314 17.35 6.71 9.01
C ASN A 314 18.68 6.08 8.55
N ILE A 315 18.96 6.14 7.24
CA ILE A 315 20.24 5.70 6.67
C ILE A 315 21.24 6.87 6.72
N GLU A 316 22.30 6.74 7.50
CA GLU A 316 23.40 7.70 7.60
C GLU A 316 24.30 7.60 6.36
N SER A 317 24.73 8.75 5.81
CA SER A 317 25.51 8.85 4.55
C SER A 317 24.84 8.24 3.31
N GLY A 318 23.54 7.94 3.38
CA GLY A 318 22.75 7.39 2.30
C GLY A 318 21.29 7.84 2.37
N THR A 319 20.38 7.03 1.81
CA THR A 319 18.93 7.25 1.96
C THR A 319 18.18 5.92 2.03
N GLY A 320 16.88 5.95 2.32
CA GLY A 320 16.04 4.76 2.49
C GLY A 320 15.63 4.56 3.94
N PHE A 321 15.38 3.32 4.32
CA PHE A 321 14.80 3.00 5.62
C PHE A 321 15.19 1.60 6.12
N PHE A 322 15.51 1.53 7.42
CA PHE A 322 15.70 0.29 8.16
C PHE A 322 14.89 0.30 9.45
N GLY A 323 13.97 -0.64 9.63
CA GLY A 323 13.11 -0.69 10.83
C GLY A 323 12.85 -2.08 11.35
N GLY A 324 12.29 -2.14 12.55
CA GLY A 324 11.94 -3.37 13.24
C GLY A 324 10.44 -3.46 13.48
N TYR A 325 9.89 -4.67 13.51
CA TYR A 325 8.52 -4.90 13.95
C TYR A 325 8.34 -6.27 14.58
N SER A 326 7.27 -6.41 15.35
CA SER A 326 6.75 -7.67 15.87
C SER A 326 5.25 -7.71 15.66
N THR A 327 4.68 -8.90 15.53
CA THR A 327 3.28 -9.07 15.16
C THR A 327 2.56 -9.91 16.19
N ASP A 328 1.35 -9.49 16.57
CA ASP A 328 0.33 -10.36 17.12
C ASP A 328 -0.77 -10.58 16.07
N GLU A 329 -1.32 -11.79 16.00
CA GLU A 329 -2.31 -12.16 14.98
C GLU A 329 -3.53 -12.82 15.63
N TYR A 330 -4.72 -12.34 15.25
CA TYR A 330 -6.00 -12.95 15.62
C TYR A 330 -6.73 -13.41 14.35
N THR A 331 -6.92 -14.71 14.21
CA THR A 331 -7.53 -15.31 13.01
C THR A 331 -8.95 -15.81 13.30
N ILE A 332 -9.88 -15.41 12.44
CA ILE A 332 -11.26 -15.91 12.43
C ILE A 332 -11.55 -16.65 11.14
N THR A 333 -12.60 -17.48 11.18
CA THR A 333 -13.17 -18.07 9.98
C THR A 333 -14.45 -17.32 9.64
N THR A 334 -14.50 -16.73 8.44
CA THR A 334 -15.75 -16.16 7.90
C THR A 334 -16.37 -17.13 6.91
N PHE A 335 -17.71 -17.17 6.89
CA PHE A 335 -18.48 -17.86 5.86
C PHE A 335 -19.21 -16.78 5.08
N ILE A 336 -18.77 -16.54 3.85
CA ILE A 336 -19.47 -15.63 2.94
C ILE A 336 -20.30 -16.53 2.02
N PRO A 337 -21.63 -16.65 2.24
CA PRO A 337 -22.46 -17.69 1.62
C PRO A 337 -22.59 -17.58 0.11
N GLU A 338 -22.16 -16.46 -0.47
CA GLU A 338 -22.52 -16.02 -1.80
C GLU A 338 -21.24 -15.64 -2.56
N PHE A 339 -20.52 -16.66 -3.03
CA PHE A 339 -19.53 -16.49 -4.10
C PHE A 339 -20.29 -16.12 -5.39
N TYR A 340 -20.63 -14.84 -5.56
CA TYR A 340 -21.23 -14.32 -6.80
C TYR A 340 -20.11 -13.91 -7.75
N ASP A 341 -19.79 -14.78 -8.72
CA ASP A 341 -18.98 -14.40 -9.86
C ASP A 341 -19.81 -13.45 -10.75
N TYR A 342 -19.60 -12.14 -10.64
CA TYR A 342 -20.39 -11.08 -11.28
C TYR A 342 -20.31 -11.03 -12.82
N TRP A 343 -19.81 -12.07 -13.49
CA TRP A 343 -19.75 -12.16 -14.95
C TRP A 343 -20.88 -13.02 -15.51
N TYR A 344 -22.12 -12.61 -15.27
CA TYR A 344 -23.25 -13.07 -16.07
C TYR A 344 -23.17 -12.40 -17.44
N TYR A 345 -22.74 -13.13 -18.46
CA TYR A 345 -23.12 -12.79 -19.83
C TYR A 345 -24.59 -13.17 -20.02
N GLU A 346 -25.46 -12.18 -20.18
CA GLU A 346 -26.78 -12.39 -20.77
C GLU A 346 -26.57 -12.97 -22.16
N VAL A 347 -26.85 -14.26 -22.31
CA VAL A 347 -26.95 -14.89 -23.62
C VAL A 347 -28.33 -14.53 -24.16
N TYR A 348 -28.36 -13.63 -25.16
CA TYR A 348 -29.54 -13.28 -25.96
C TYR A 348 -29.97 -14.43 -26.88
#